data_AF-A0A536Z8V1-F1
#
_entry.id   AF-A0A536Z8V1-F1
#
_cell.length_a   1.000
_cell.length_b   1.000
_cell.length_c   1.000
_cell.angle_alpha   90.00
_cell.angle_beta   90.00
_cell.angle_gamma   90.00
#
_symmetry.space_group_name_H-M   'P 1'
#
loop_
_entity.id
_entity.type
_entity.pdbx_description
1 polymer ?
#
loop_
_entity_poly.entity_id
_entity_poly.type
_entity_poly.pdbx_seq_one_letter_code
_entity_poly.pdbx_strand_id
1 'polypeptide(L)'
;MTNTRFQDSVKHLLLVGGGHSHLAVLKSFGDTPAAGARLALLSPSRHAFYSGMVPGVVAGHYRPEDCRVDLGALAARAGARFLLDSAAGVDPARREVTTARGERLHYDVLSLDTGSSAGEPAGAAEHALRVRPIEPFLAGWERLRESARRGEVRRIAVIGGGA
;
A
#
# COMPACT_ATOMS: atom_id res chain seq x y z
N MET A 1 -31.29 10.69 37.55
CA MET A 1 -30.04 10.13 37.00
C MET A 1 -30.17 10.17 35.48
N THR A 2 -29.49 11.13 34.86
CA THR A 2 -29.58 11.46 33.44
C THR A 2 -28.92 10.36 32.61
N ASN A 3 -29.76 9.63 31.87
CA ASN A 3 -29.35 8.62 30.90
C ASN A 3 -28.86 9.32 29.63
N THR A 4 -27.57 9.68 29.58
CA THR A 4 -26.95 10.22 28.38
C THR A 4 -26.75 9.07 27.39
N ARG A 5 -27.78 8.76 26.60
CA ARG A 5 -27.62 8.01 25.36
C ARG A 5 -26.78 8.86 24.42
N PHE A 6 -25.48 8.60 24.33
CA PHE A 6 -24.78 8.86 23.08
C PHE A 6 -25.48 7.98 22.04
N GLN A 7 -26.22 8.60 21.13
CA GLN A 7 -26.49 7.95 19.85
C GLN A 7 -25.13 7.82 19.18
N ASP A 8 -24.48 6.66 19.32
CA ASP A 8 -23.24 6.37 18.63
C ASP A 8 -23.54 6.26 17.13
N SER A 9 -23.61 7.42 16.47
CA SER A 9 -23.68 7.51 15.01
C SER A 9 -22.48 6.76 14.44
N VAL A 10 -22.72 5.83 13.52
CA VAL A 10 -21.64 5.08 12.86
C VAL A 10 -20.70 6.06 12.16
N LYS A 11 -19.42 6.02 12.51
CA LYS A 11 -18.36 6.84 11.93
C LYS A 11 -17.71 6.16 10.73
N HIS A 12 -17.50 6.91 9.66
CA HIS A 12 -16.82 6.43 8.46
C HIS A 12 -15.31 6.61 8.58
N LEU A 13 -14.58 5.50 8.69
CA LEU A 13 -13.12 5.45 8.68
C LEU A 13 -12.62 5.08 7.27
N LEU A 14 -11.96 6.03 6.62
CA LEU A 14 -11.30 5.81 5.33
C LEU A 14 -9.80 5.62 5.54
N LEU A 15 -9.32 4.42 5.24
CA LEU A 15 -7.91 4.05 5.21
C LEU A 15 -7.40 4.21 3.77
N VAL A 16 -6.41 5.07 3.54
CA VAL A 16 -5.79 5.26 2.23
C VAL A 16 -4.39 4.67 2.22
N GLY A 17 -4.16 3.68 1.37
CA GLY A 17 -2.92 2.92 1.25
C GLY A 17 -2.93 1.61 2.05
N GLY A 18 -2.27 0.58 1.53
CA GLY A 18 -2.15 -0.74 2.17
C GLY A 18 -0.86 -0.94 2.95
N GLY A 19 -0.32 0.11 3.58
CA GLY A 19 0.93 0.02 4.35
C GLY A 19 0.80 -0.79 5.65
N HIS A 20 1.93 -1.00 6.33
CA HIS A 20 2.03 -1.87 7.50
C HIS A 20 1.08 -1.48 8.64
N SER A 21 0.85 -0.18 8.83
CA SER A 21 -0.04 0.32 9.88
C SER A 21 -1.48 -0.06 9.55
N HIS A 22 -1.91 0.13 8.30
CA HIS A 22 -3.25 -0.28 7.88
C HIS A 22 -3.45 -1.79 7.85
N LEU A 23 -2.41 -2.60 7.59
CA LEU A 23 -2.50 -4.05 7.76
C LEU A 23 -2.80 -4.43 9.21
N ALA A 24 -2.13 -3.79 10.17
CA ALA A 24 -2.36 -4.02 11.59
C ALA A 24 -3.77 -3.56 12.02
N VAL A 25 -4.24 -2.41 11.52
CA VAL A 25 -5.61 -1.92 11.76
C VAL A 25 -6.64 -2.92 11.23
N LEU A 26 -6.55 -3.31 9.96
CA LEU A 26 -7.50 -4.27 9.37
C LEU A 26 -7.46 -5.61 10.11
N LYS A 27 -6.28 -6.08 10.53
CA LYS A 27 -6.18 -7.28 11.36
C LYS A 27 -6.93 -7.13 12.66
N SER A 28 -6.71 -6.02 13.38
CA SER A 28 -7.36 -5.74 14.65
C SER A 28 -8.88 -5.70 14.51
N PHE A 29 -9.41 -5.04 13.47
CA PHE A 29 -10.85 -4.99 13.19
C PHE A 29 -11.45 -6.35 12.84
N GLY A 30 -10.70 -7.20 12.14
CA GLY A 30 -11.14 -8.56 11.84
C GLY A 30 -11.12 -9.49 13.06
N ASP A 31 -10.25 -9.22 14.04
CA ASP A 31 -10.16 -10.00 15.28
C ASP A 31 -11.18 -9.50 16.33
N THR A 32 -11.35 -8.18 16.43
CA THR A 32 -12.25 -7.50 17.38
C THR A 32 -12.96 -6.34 16.67
N PRO A 33 -14.15 -6.55 16.09
CA PRO A 33 -14.89 -5.49 15.42
C PRO A 33 -15.24 -4.34 16.38
N ALA A 34 -14.99 -3.09 15.98
CA ALA A 34 -15.40 -1.92 16.76
C ALA A 34 -16.83 -1.53 16.42
N ALA A 35 -17.71 -1.50 17.43
CA ALA A 35 -19.05 -0.97 17.28
C ALA A 35 -19.00 0.52 16.89
N GLY A 36 -19.89 0.95 16.00
CA GLY A 36 -19.98 2.35 15.59
C GLY A 36 -18.93 2.80 14.57
N ALA A 37 -18.19 1.89 13.92
CA ALA A 37 -17.27 2.23 12.84
C ALA A 37 -17.62 1.49 11.54
N ARG A 38 -17.56 2.19 10.41
CA ARG A 38 -17.65 1.64 9.06
C ARG A 38 -16.35 1.90 8.33
N LEU A 39 -15.69 0.83 7.89
CA LEU A 39 -14.35 0.91 7.30
C LEU A 39 -14.40 0.85 5.78
N ALA A 40 -13.53 1.63 5.15
CA ALA A 40 -13.16 1.48 3.75
C ALA A 40 -11.63 1.53 3.61
N LEU A 41 -11.07 0.66 2.78
CA LEU A 41 -9.67 0.69 2.37
C LEU A 41 -9.60 1.12 0.90
N LEU A 42 -8.95 2.24 0.62
CA LEU A 42 -8.60 2.70 -0.72
C LEU A 42 -7.14 2.37 -1.01
N SER A 43 -6.88 1.61 -2.06
CA SER A 43 -5.51 1.24 -2.47
C SER A 43 -5.41 1.11 -3.98
N PRO A 44 -4.31 1.58 -4.61
CA PRO A 44 -4.09 1.42 -6.04
C PRO A 44 -3.81 -0.03 -6.46
N SER A 45 -3.51 -0.90 -5.49
CA SER A 45 -3.14 -2.30 -5.72
C SER A 45 -3.94 -3.23 -4.83
N ARG A 46 -4.22 -4.44 -5.35
CA ARG A 46 -4.83 -5.55 -4.61
C ARG A 46 -3.86 -6.15 -3.58
N HIS A 47 -2.57 -5.97 -3.78
CA HIS A 47 -1.54 -6.56 -2.93
C HIS A 47 -0.66 -5.47 -2.33
N ALA A 48 -0.34 -5.62 -1.05
CA ALA A 48 0.78 -4.91 -0.43
C ALA A 48 2.00 -5.82 -0.42
N PHE A 49 3.19 -5.26 -0.59
CA PHE A 49 4.44 -6.01 -0.49
C PHE A 49 5.09 -5.80 0.86
N TYR A 50 5.47 -6.91 1.50
CA TYR A 50 6.32 -6.86 2.68
C TYR A 50 7.76 -6.58 2.27
N SER A 51 8.19 -5.32 2.43
CA SER A 51 9.48 -4.85 1.91
C SER A 51 10.68 -5.58 2.52
N GLY A 52 10.57 -6.07 3.75
CA GLY A 52 11.64 -6.81 4.43
C GLY A 52 12.02 -8.14 3.75
N MET A 53 11.13 -8.72 2.93
CA MET A 53 11.43 -9.94 2.18
C MET A 53 11.99 -9.69 0.77
N VAL A 54 11.92 -8.45 0.28
CA VAL A 54 12.37 -8.10 -1.09
C VAL A 54 13.85 -8.45 -1.33
N PRO A 55 14.79 -8.25 -0.39
CA PRO A 55 16.17 -8.72 -0.58
C PRO A 55 16.27 -10.24 -0.79
N GLY A 56 15.40 -11.03 -0.16
CA GLY A 56 15.33 -12.47 -0.37
C GLY A 56 14.82 -12.84 -1.76
N VAL A 57 13.91 -12.05 -2.34
CA VAL A 57 13.51 -12.21 -3.76
C VAL A 57 14.66 -11.91 -4.70
N VAL A 58 15.42 -10.83 -4.44
CA VAL A 58 16.61 -10.47 -5.21
C VAL A 58 17.66 -11.59 -5.17
N ALA A 59 17.88 -12.19 -4.00
CA ALA A 59 18.78 -13.33 -3.78
C ALA A 59 18.25 -14.66 -4.34
N GLY A 60 16.97 -14.73 -4.75
CA GLY A 60 16.34 -15.96 -5.24
C GLY A 60 15.85 -16.92 -4.15
N HIS A 61 15.78 -16.49 -2.90
CA HIS A 61 15.26 -17.27 -1.77
C HIS A 61 13.73 -17.36 -1.76
N TYR A 62 13.05 -16.33 -2.29
CA TYR A 62 11.59 -16.24 -2.32
C TYR A 62 11.11 -15.90 -3.73
N ARG A 63 9.88 -16.30 -4.03
CA ARG A 63 9.16 -15.77 -5.19
C ARG A 63 8.55 -14.42 -4.83
N PRO A 64 8.38 -13.49 -5.79
CA PRO A 64 7.67 -12.23 -5.55
C PRO A 64 6.28 -12.40 -4.92
N GLU A 65 5.60 -13.52 -5.22
CA GLU A 65 4.27 -13.84 -4.70
C GLU A 65 4.29 -14.13 -3.19
N ASP A 66 5.37 -14.71 -2.67
CA ASP A 66 5.52 -15.07 -1.26
C ASP A 66 5.64 -13.83 -0.36
N CYS A 67 5.94 -12.67 -0.95
CA CYS A 67 6.11 -11.41 -0.25
C CYS A 67 4.84 -10.54 -0.24
N ARG A 68 3.72 -11.04 -0.77
CA ARG A 68 2.47 -10.27 -0.94
C ARG A 68 1.48 -10.55 0.18
N VAL A 69 0.78 -9.50 0.59
CA VAL A 69 -0.42 -9.55 1.42
C VAL A 69 -1.62 -9.19 0.56
N ASP A 70 -2.63 -10.06 0.53
CA ASP A 70 -3.90 -9.80 -0.16
C ASP A 70 -4.75 -8.81 0.63
N LEU A 71 -4.79 -7.56 0.16
CA LEU A 71 -5.53 -6.48 0.81
C LEU A 71 -7.04 -6.68 0.71
N GLY A 72 -7.52 -7.28 -0.38
CA GLY A 72 -8.95 -7.56 -0.55
C GLY A 72 -9.44 -8.60 0.45
N ALA A 73 -8.69 -9.69 0.61
CA ALA A 73 -8.99 -10.71 1.60
C ALA A 73 -8.89 -10.17 3.04
N LEU A 74 -7.87 -9.36 3.34
CA LEU A 74 -7.71 -8.76 4.65
C LEU A 74 -8.82 -7.74 4.96
N ALA A 75 -9.21 -6.92 3.98
CA ALA A 75 -10.32 -5.97 4.11
C ALA A 75 -11.65 -6.71 4.34
N ALA A 76 -11.92 -7.77 3.58
CA ALA A 76 -13.12 -8.59 3.76
C ALA A 76 -13.19 -9.18 5.17
N ARG A 77 -12.08 -9.73 5.69
CA ARG A 77 -12.00 -10.24 7.06
C ARG A 77 -12.24 -9.16 8.12
N ALA A 78 -11.85 -7.92 7.84
CA ALA A 78 -12.09 -6.76 8.71
C ALA A 78 -13.49 -6.16 8.59
N GLY A 79 -14.35 -6.68 7.71
CA GLY A 79 -15.64 -6.04 7.38
C GLY A 79 -15.50 -4.70 6.67
N ALA A 80 -14.34 -4.43 6.06
CA ALA A 80 -14.05 -3.17 5.36
C ALA A 80 -14.43 -3.26 3.87
N ARG A 81 -14.96 -2.16 3.32
CA ARG A 81 -15.14 -2.01 1.85
C ARG A 81 -13.77 -1.82 1.21
N PHE A 82 -13.35 -2.74 0.33
CA PHE A 82 -12.14 -2.56 -0.46
C PHE A 82 -12.42 -1.76 -1.74
N LEU A 83 -11.66 -0.70 -1.96
CA LEU A 83 -11.71 0.20 -3.12
C LEU A 83 -10.38 0.12 -3.86
N LEU A 84 -10.39 -0.52 -5.01
CA LEU A 84 -9.21 -0.64 -5.88
C LEU A 84 -9.11 0.59 -6.79
N ASP A 85 -8.54 1.66 -6.24
CA ASP A 85 -8.25 2.92 -6.94
C ASP A 85 -7.17 3.73 -6.17
N SER A 86 -6.57 4.73 -6.82
CA SER A 86 -5.63 5.66 -6.20
C SER A 86 -6.36 6.85 -5.58
N ALA A 87 -5.87 7.38 -4.46
CA ALA A 87 -6.24 8.72 -4.03
C ALA A 87 -5.53 9.76 -4.91
N ALA A 88 -6.30 10.66 -5.53
CA ALA A 88 -5.81 11.74 -6.38
C ALA A 88 -5.85 13.12 -5.71
N GLY A 89 -6.68 13.28 -4.68
CA GLY A 89 -6.74 14.51 -3.90
C GLY A 89 -7.45 14.32 -2.56
N VAL A 90 -7.11 15.18 -1.60
CA VAL A 90 -7.77 15.24 -0.29
C VAL A 90 -8.26 16.67 -0.09
N ASP A 91 -9.55 16.82 0.25
CA ASP A 91 -10.14 18.08 0.68
C ASP A 91 -10.54 17.96 2.16
N PRO A 92 -9.70 18.45 3.10
CA PRO A 92 -9.99 18.36 4.52
C PRO A 92 -11.17 19.22 4.98
N ALA A 93 -11.48 20.31 4.26
CA ALA A 93 -12.59 21.20 4.60
C ALA A 93 -13.93 20.51 4.30
N ARG A 94 -14.00 19.78 3.19
CA ARG A 94 -15.19 18.98 2.80
C ARG A 94 -15.19 17.56 3.37
N ARG A 95 -14.06 17.13 3.95
CA ARG A 95 -13.81 15.76 4.41
C ARG A 95 -14.02 14.72 3.30
N GLU A 96 -13.39 14.99 2.17
CA GLU A 96 -13.51 14.19 0.96
C GLU A 96 -12.14 13.74 0.45
N VAL A 97 -12.06 12.51 -0.07
CA VAL A 97 -10.95 12.04 -0.91
C VAL A 97 -11.48 11.85 -2.33
N THR A 98 -10.83 12.47 -3.30
CA THR A 98 -11.09 12.24 -4.72
C THR A 98 -10.21 11.10 -5.20
N THR A 99 -10.81 10.07 -5.78
CA THR A 99 -10.09 8.95 -6.41
C THR A 99 -9.56 9.32 -7.80
N ALA A 100 -8.64 8.55 -8.35
CA ALA A 100 -8.13 8.79 -9.71
C ALA A 100 -9.21 8.61 -10.78
N ARG A 101 -10.26 7.82 -10.52
CA ARG A 101 -11.45 7.74 -11.40
C ARG A 101 -12.47 8.86 -11.18
N GLY A 102 -12.22 9.78 -10.25
CA GLY A 102 -13.07 10.93 -9.97
C GLY A 102 -14.22 10.68 -8.99
N GLU A 103 -14.33 9.49 -8.38
CA GLU A 103 -15.26 9.25 -7.27
C GLU A 103 -14.84 10.08 -6.05
N ARG A 104 -15.82 10.68 -5.36
CA ARG A 104 -15.63 11.42 -4.11
C ARG A 104 -16.03 10.53 -2.93
N LEU A 105 -15.09 10.27 -2.03
CA LEU A 105 -15.25 9.45 -0.85
C LEU A 105 -15.29 10.34 0.40
N HIS A 106 -16.44 10.40 1.07
CA HIS A 106 -16.58 11.14 2.32
C HIS A 106 -16.06 10.33 3.52
N TYR A 107 -15.49 11.01 4.51
CA TYR A 107 -15.00 10.39 5.74
C TYR A 107 -15.34 11.20 7.00
N ASP A 108 -15.46 10.52 8.13
CA ASP A 108 -15.37 11.15 9.45
C ASP A 108 -13.92 11.17 9.93
N VAL A 109 -13.18 10.09 9.67
CA VAL A 109 -11.76 9.94 9.99
C VAL A 109 -11.02 9.44 8.76
N LEU A 110 -9.94 10.14 8.41
CA LEU A 110 -9.03 9.77 7.34
C LEU A 110 -7.70 9.30 7.94
N SER A 111 -7.21 8.15 7.50
CA SER A 111 -5.87 7.65 7.84
C SER A 111 -5.07 7.42 6.56
N LEU A 112 -3.82 7.89 6.55
CA LEU A 112 -2.94 7.86 5.38
C LEU A 112 -1.73 6.97 5.67
N ASP A 113 -1.59 5.90 4.91
CA ASP A 113 -0.48 4.94 4.97
C ASP A 113 -0.13 4.48 3.54
N THR A 114 0.13 5.46 2.67
CA THR A 114 0.37 5.28 1.22
C THR A 114 1.79 4.87 0.88
N GLY A 115 2.67 4.72 1.87
CA GLY A 115 4.08 4.40 1.70
C GLY A 115 4.91 5.60 1.22
N SER A 116 6.05 5.31 0.60
CA SER A 116 6.98 6.32 0.10
C SER A 116 7.41 6.02 -1.33
N SER A 117 7.70 7.08 -2.08
CA SER A 117 8.35 7.03 -3.39
C SER A 117 9.74 7.65 -3.28
N ALA A 118 10.70 7.09 -4.04
CA ALA A 118 12.00 7.72 -4.21
C ALA A 118 11.96 8.68 -5.40
N GLY A 119 12.50 9.89 -5.21
CA GLY A 119 12.74 10.83 -6.29
C GLY A 119 13.64 10.24 -7.38
N GLU A 120 13.65 10.86 -8.55
CA GLU A 120 14.51 10.42 -9.64
C GLU A 120 15.97 10.77 -9.35
N PRO A 121 16.89 9.79 -9.38
CA PRO A 121 18.30 10.10 -9.28
C PRO A 121 18.75 10.87 -10.53
N ALA A 122 19.26 12.09 -10.32
CA ALA A 122 19.74 12.94 -11.39
C ALA A 122 20.79 12.22 -12.26
N GLY A 123 20.60 12.23 -13.58
CA GLY A 123 21.54 11.64 -14.54
C GLY A 123 21.55 10.11 -14.60
N ALA A 124 20.68 9.41 -13.87
CA ALA A 124 20.63 7.95 -13.86
C ALA A 124 19.26 7.35 -14.16
N ALA A 125 18.23 8.16 -14.43
CA ALA A 125 16.85 7.68 -14.62
C ALA A 125 16.72 6.58 -15.69
N GLU A 126 17.49 6.67 -16.78
CA GLU A 126 17.47 5.69 -17.88
C GLU A 126 18.13 4.34 -17.54
N HIS A 127 19.01 4.31 -16.53
CA HIS A 127 19.81 3.13 -16.18
C HIS A 127 19.58 2.64 -14.75
N ALA A 128 18.83 3.39 -13.94
CA ALA A 128 18.59 3.08 -12.54
C ALA A 128 17.32 2.27 -12.35
N LEU A 129 17.45 1.19 -11.59
CA LEU A 129 16.32 0.45 -11.04
C LEU A 129 16.09 0.88 -9.59
N ARG A 130 15.00 1.64 -9.34
CA ARG A 130 14.65 2.12 -8.00
C ARG A 130 13.96 1.03 -7.19
N VAL A 131 14.32 0.90 -5.91
CA VAL A 131 13.72 -0.08 -4.98
C VAL A 131 12.26 0.25 -4.65
N ARG A 132 11.87 1.53 -4.66
CA ARG A 132 10.50 1.97 -4.40
C ARG A 132 9.93 2.74 -5.61
N PRO A 133 8.67 2.48 -6.01
CA PRO A 133 7.75 1.46 -5.47
C PRO A 133 8.24 0.02 -5.75
N ILE A 134 7.79 -0.95 -4.93
CA ILE A 134 8.35 -2.32 -4.94
C ILE A 134 7.90 -3.10 -6.18
N GLU A 135 6.69 -2.88 -6.67
CA GLU A 135 6.14 -3.60 -7.81
C GLU A 135 6.92 -3.31 -9.10
N PRO A 136 7.14 -2.03 -9.47
CA PRO A 136 8.04 -1.70 -10.59
C PRO A 136 9.47 -2.19 -10.37
N PHE A 137 9.97 -2.15 -9.13
CA PHE A 137 11.30 -2.68 -8.80
C PHE A 137 11.41 -4.16 -9.16
N LEU A 138 10.50 -5.00 -8.65
CA LEU A 138 10.54 -6.44 -8.88
C LEU A 138 10.38 -6.80 -10.36
N ALA A 139 9.50 -6.09 -11.07
CA ALA A 139 9.37 -6.26 -12.53
C ALA A 139 10.65 -5.86 -13.28
N GLY A 140 11.30 -4.76 -12.89
CA GLY A 140 12.57 -4.35 -13.47
C GLY A 140 13.73 -5.25 -13.11
N TRP A 141 13.73 -5.82 -11.89
CA TRP A 141 14.71 -6.80 -11.45
C TRP A 141 14.65 -8.06 -12.31
N GLU A 142 13.45 -8.58 -12.60
CA GLU A 142 13.31 -9.75 -13.47
C GLU A 142 13.89 -9.47 -14.87
N ARG A 143 13.54 -8.32 -15.47
CA ARG A 143 14.10 -7.92 -16.78
C ARG A 143 15.62 -7.82 -16.76
N LEU A 144 16.19 -7.21 -15.71
CA LEU A 144 17.64 -7.11 -15.53
C LEU A 144 18.28 -8.51 -15.46
N ARG A 145 17.65 -9.43 -14.73
CA ARG A 145 18.11 -10.80 -14.55
C ARG A 145 18.08 -11.59 -15.87
N GLU A 146 17.05 -11.39 -16.68
CA GLU A 146 16.96 -11.96 -18.03
C GLU A 146 18.04 -11.40 -18.97
N SER A 147 18.25 -10.07 -18.99
CA SER A 147 19.33 -9.45 -19.76
C SER A 147 20.71 -9.93 -19.33
N ALA A 148 20.94 -10.16 -18.03
CA ALA A 148 22.18 -10.73 -17.53
C ALA A 148 22.38 -12.18 -18.03
N ARG A 149 21.32 -13.01 -18.05
CA ARG A 149 21.36 -14.36 -18.62
C ARG A 149 21.67 -14.38 -20.12
N ARG A 150 21.22 -13.36 -20.86
CA ARG A 150 21.57 -13.16 -22.29
C ARG A 150 22.97 -12.56 -22.50
N GLY A 151 23.67 -12.18 -21.43
CA GLY A 151 25.01 -11.58 -21.49
C GLY A 151 25.03 -10.10 -21.88
N GLU A 152 23.87 -9.45 -21.96
CA GLU A 152 23.69 -8.02 -22.26
C GLU A 152 24.11 -7.13 -21.08
N VAL A 153 23.91 -7.63 -19.86
CA VAL A 153 24.31 -6.97 -18.61
C VAL A 153 25.40 -7.81 -17.95
N ARG A 154 26.56 -7.20 -17.73
CA ARG A 154 27.72 -7.87 -17.12
C ARG A 154 28.17 -7.25 -15.80
N ARG A 155 27.65 -6.08 -15.47
CA ARG A 155 28.00 -5.31 -14.27
C ARG A 155 26.75 -4.69 -13.69
N ILE A 156 26.61 -4.79 -12.38
CA ILE A 156 25.55 -4.15 -11.60
C ILE A 156 26.24 -3.37 -10.49
N ALA A 157 25.81 -2.12 -10.29
CA ALA A 157 26.20 -1.32 -9.15
C ALA A 157 24.99 -1.16 -8.23
N VAL A 158 25.20 -1.31 -6.93
CA VAL A 158 24.19 -1.05 -5.90
C VAL A 158 24.55 0.27 -5.23
N ILE A 159 23.63 1.22 -5.25
CA ILE A 159 23.84 2.57 -4.71
C ILE A 159 23.01 2.72 -3.44
N GLY A 160 23.70 3.00 -2.33
CA GLY A 160 23.11 3.07 -0.99
C GLY A 160 23.41 1.80 -0.16
N GLY A 161 23.90 1.99 1.05
CA GLY A 161 24.23 0.92 2.01
C GLY A 161 23.23 0.82 3.17
N GLY A 162 22.00 1.28 2.96
CA GLY A 162 20.93 1.19 3.97
C GLY A 162 20.43 -0.25 4.16
N ALA A 163 19.74 -0.48 5.27
CA ALA A 163 19.12 -1.76 5.65
C ALA A 163 17.61 -1.79 5.37
#